data_AF-A0A1V8UH05-F1
#
_entry.id   AF-A0A1V8UH05-F1
#
_cell.length_a   1.000
_cell.length_b   1.000
_cell.length_c   1.000
_cell.angle_alpha   90.00
_cell.angle_beta   90.00
_cell.angle_gamma   90.00
#
_symmetry.space_group_name_H-M   'P 1'
#
loop_
_entity.id
_entity.type
_entity.pdbx_description
1 polymer ?
#
loop_
_entity_poly.entity_id
_entity_poly.type
_entity_poly.pdbx_seq_one_letter_code
_entity_poly.pdbx_strand_id
1 'polypeptide(L)'
;MNNYSIAAWRRKYELVDPTIYSLIDYSEADRILAEWQQMADVARNILDSLLTETQPAFFEMVYHPVTAGWVFYDIMISVAKNTLYASQGRNSANSMAQHVLKQYERDHQLTVQYNTLLNGKWEHMMDQTHIGYAYWQ
;
A
#
# COMPACT_ATOMS: atom_id res chain seq x y z
N MET A 1 -8.59 -12.90 -4.07
CA MET A 1 -9.02 -12.35 -2.76
C MET A 1 -8.54 -13.16 -1.55
N ASN A 2 -8.44 -14.50 -1.60
CA ASN A 2 -7.94 -15.28 -0.44
C ASN A 2 -6.56 -14.80 0.07
N ASN A 3 -5.61 -14.58 -0.83
CA ASN A 3 -4.27 -14.11 -0.48
C ASN A 3 -4.28 -12.71 0.17
N TYR A 4 -5.12 -11.81 -0.33
CA TYR A 4 -5.33 -10.49 0.27
C TYR A 4 -5.81 -10.61 1.71
N SER A 5 -6.84 -11.44 1.94
CA SER A 5 -7.35 -11.66 3.29
C SER A 5 -6.26 -12.21 4.19
N ILE A 6 -5.53 -13.26 3.79
CA ILE A 6 -4.44 -13.80 4.60
C ILE A 6 -3.40 -12.71 4.93
N ALA A 7 -2.98 -11.92 3.95
CA ALA A 7 -1.98 -10.87 4.14
C ALA A 7 -2.48 -9.75 5.08
N ALA A 8 -3.68 -9.20 4.85
CA ALA A 8 -4.28 -8.15 5.68
C ALA A 8 -4.64 -8.64 7.10
N TRP A 9 -4.81 -9.95 7.30
CA TRP A 9 -5.07 -10.53 8.61
C TRP A 9 -3.80 -10.81 9.42
N ARG A 10 -2.60 -10.79 8.83
CA ARG A 10 -1.34 -10.89 9.59
C ARG A 10 -1.26 -9.80 10.65
N ARG A 11 -1.61 -8.57 10.25
CA ARG A 11 -1.76 -7.41 11.13
C ARG A 11 -2.62 -6.35 10.46
N LYS A 12 -3.57 -5.76 11.20
CA LYS A 12 -4.44 -4.69 10.71
C LYS A 12 -3.62 -3.46 10.34
N TYR A 13 -4.01 -2.74 9.30
CA TYR A 13 -3.25 -1.62 8.74
C TYR A 13 -2.89 -0.59 9.81
N GLU A 14 -3.85 -0.23 10.66
CA GLU A 14 -3.71 0.75 11.74
C GLU A 14 -2.71 0.32 12.83
N LEU A 15 -2.36 -0.97 12.88
CA LEU A 15 -1.41 -1.55 13.84
C LEU A 15 -0.05 -1.88 13.20
N VAL A 16 0.13 -1.62 11.90
CA VAL A 16 1.40 -1.82 11.21
C VAL A 16 2.16 -0.51 11.25
N ASP A 17 3.39 -0.58 11.76
CA ASP A 17 4.34 0.52 11.79
C ASP A 17 5.71 0.06 11.21
N PRO A 18 6.66 0.98 10.97
CA PRO A 18 7.95 0.66 10.37
C PRO A 18 8.84 -0.32 11.17
N THR A 19 8.50 -0.64 12.42
CA THR A 19 9.30 -1.55 13.27
C THR A 19 8.82 -3.00 13.23
N ILE A 20 7.69 -3.28 12.58
CA ILE A 20 7.02 -4.58 12.65
C ILE A 20 7.76 -5.69 11.90
N TYR A 21 8.25 -5.43 10.68
CA TYR A 21 8.88 -6.44 9.84
C TYR A 21 10.39 -6.30 9.86
N SER A 22 11.11 -7.41 10.04
CA SER A 22 12.58 -7.38 10.09
C SER A 22 13.17 -7.04 8.72
N LEU A 23 14.09 -6.06 8.72
CA LEU A 23 14.86 -5.67 7.54
C LEU A 23 16.14 -6.50 7.35
N ILE A 24 16.60 -7.18 8.40
CA ILE A 24 17.92 -7.83 8.44
C ILE A 24 17.81 -9.35 8.55
N ASP A 25 16.73 -9.86 9.15
CA ASP A 25 16.55 -11.29 9.35
C ASP A 25 15.63 -11.86 8.27
N TYR A 26 16.07 -12.97 7.67
CA TYR A 26 15.28 -13.79 6.75
C TYR A 26 14.66 -13.05 5.55
N SER A 27 15.19 -11.86 5.20
CA SER A 27 14.63 -10.97 4.20
C SER A 27 13.11 -10.76 4.37
N GLU A 28 12.64 -10.71 5.63
CA GLU A 28 11.21 -10.75 5.94
C GLU A 28 10.47 -9.59 5.26
N ALA A 29 10.89 -8.35 5.51
CA ALA A 29 10.23 -7.18 4.93
C ALA A 29 10.20 -7.22 3.40
N ASP A 30 11.31 -7.61 2.76
CA ASP A 30 11.37 -7.71 1.30
C ASP A 30 10.43 -8.78 0.74
N ARG A 31 10.32 -9.93 1.40
CA ARG A 31 9.38 -11.00 0.99
C ARG A 31 7.93 -10.57 1.15
N ILE A 32 7.60 -9.92 2.27
CA ILE A 32 6.24 -9.41 2.52
C ILE A 32 5.86 -8.36 1.47
N LEU A 33 6.77 -7.42 1.18
CA LEU A 33 6.53 -6.39 0.18
C LEU A 33 6.37 -6.98 -1.23
N ALA A 34 7.20 -7.96 -1.60
CA ALA A 34 7.13 -8.64 -2.89
C ALA A 34 5.81 -9.41 -3.06
N GLU A 35 5.30 -10.06 -2.01
CA GLU A 35 4.00 -10.74 -2.03
C GLU A 35 2.86 -9.75 -2.30
N TRP A 36 2.85 -8.61 -1.59
CA TRP A 36 1.89 -7.54 -1.83
C TRP A 36 1.98 -6.97 -3.25
N GLN A 37 3.20 -6.70 -3.72
CA GLN A 37 3.43 -6.19 -5.07
C GLN A 37 2.92 -7.17 -6.13
N GLN A 38 3.23 -8.45 -5.99
CA GLN A 38 2.76 -9.48 -6.92
C GLN A 38 1.22 -9.52 -6.98
N MET A 39 0.54 -9.40 -5.85
CA MET A 39 -0.93 -9.34 -5.84
C MET A 39 -1.46 -8.09 -6.55
N ALA A 40 -0.84 -6.93 -6.33
CA ALA A 40 -1.21 -5.68 -6.99
C ALA A 40 -0.98 -5.74 -8.51
N ASP A 41 0.13 -6.33 -8.96
CA ASP A 41 0.44 -6.52 -10.37
C ASP A 41 -0.56 -7.45 -11.05
N VAL A 42 -0.92 -8.56 -10.40
CA VAL A 42 -1.97 -9.47 -10.91
C VAL A 42 -3.32 -8.74 -10.97
N ALA A 43 -3.69 -7.99 -9.95
CA ALA A 43 -4.94 -7.23 -9.94
C ALA A 43 -4.97 -6.18 -11.07
N ARG A 44 -3.86 -5.48 -11.31
CA ARG A 44 -3.72 -4.53 -12.42
C ARG A 44 -3.91 -5.22 -13.77
N ASN A 45 -3.20 -6.31 -14.02
CA ASN A 45 -3.29 -7.03 -15.28
C ASN A 45 -4.73 -7.51 -15.56
N ILE A 46 -5.46 -7.93 -14.52
CA ILE A 46 -6.88 -8.28 -14.66
C ILE A 46 -7.69 -7.04 -15.00
N LEU A 47 -7.56 -5.95 -14.25
CA LEU A 47 -8.27 -4.69 -14.50
C LEU A 47 -8.09 -4.22 -15.95
N ASP A 48 -6.84 -4.22 -16.43
CA ASP A 48 -6.48 -3.77 -17.78
C ASP A 48 -7.04 -4.70 -18.88
N SER A 49 -7.31 -5.97 -18.57
CA SER A 49 -7.90 -6.94 -19.50
C SER A 49 -9.43 -6.87 -19.58
N LEU A 50 -10.09 -6.20 -18.62
CA LEU A 50 -11.55 -6.12 -18.54
C LEU A 50 -12.13 -5.05 -19.47
N LEU A 51 -13.36 -5.26 -19.91
CA LEU A 51 -14.14 -4.26 -20.63
C LEU A 51 -14.34 -3.02 -19.76
N THR A 52 -14.26 -1.83 -20.36
CA THR A 52 -14.40 -0.54 -19.68
C THR A 52 -15.64 -0.46 -18.77
N GLU A 53 -16.75 -1.08 -19.18
CA GLU A 53 -18.00 -1.10 -18.41
C GLU A 53 -17.89 -1.89 -17.09
N THR A 54 -17.02 -2.91 -17.05
CA THR A 54 -16.79 -3.76 -15.88
C THR A 54 -15.64 -3.30 -15.00
N GLN A 55 -14.77 -2.42 -15.51
CA GLN A 55 -13.61 -1.92 -14.78
C GLN A 55 -13.98 -1.20 -13.48
N PRO A 56 -15.02 -0.35 -13.38
CA PRO A 56 -15.37 0.30 -12.12
C PRO A 56 -15.70 -0.69 -10.98
N ALA A 57 -16.49 -1.73 -11.28
CA ALA A 57 -16.86 -2.75 -10.28
C ALA A 57 -15.65 -3.59 -9.85
N PHE A 58 -14.74 -3.90 -10.77
CA PHE A 58 -13.49 -4.59 -10.41
C PHE A 58 -12.53 -3.67 -9.63
N PHE A 59 -12.50 -2.39 -9.99
CA PHE A 59 -11.70 -1.38 -9.33
C PHE A 59 -12.05 -1.29 -7.86
N GLU A 60 -13.33 -1.08 -7.53
CA GLU A 60 -13.80 -0.90 -6.15
C GLU A 60 -13.63 -2.18 -5.31
N MET A 61 -13.97 -3.34 -5.85
CA MET A 61 -14.05 -4.58 -5.07
C MET A 61 -12.72 -5.32 -4.92
N VAL A 62 -11.80 -5.17 -5.88
CA VAL A 62 -10.59 -6.02 -5.96
C VAL A 62 -9.33 -5.18 -6.11
N TYR A 63 -9.24 -4.35 -7.15
CA TYR A 63 -7.99 -3.66 -7.45
C TYR A 63 -7.62 -2.65 -6.36
N HIS A 64 -8.57 -1.81 -5.93
CA HIS A 64 -8.34 -0.80 -4.91
C HIS A 64 -7.85 -1.41 -3.60
N PRO A 65 -8.56 -2.35 -2.93
CA PRO A 65 -8.10 -2.87 -1.64
C PRO A 65 -6.74 -3.57 -1.72
N VAL A 66 -6.44 -4.28 -2.82
CA VAL A 66 -5.14 -4.94 -3.00
C VAL A 66 -4.01 -3.92 -3.23
N THR A 67 -4.25 -2.94 -4.09
CA THR A 67 -3.22 -1.95 -4.46
C THR A 67 -2.97 -0.98 -3.31
N ALA A 68 -4.02 -0.49 -2.64
CA ALA A 68 -3.89 0.35 -1.45
C ALA A 68 -3.13 -0.39 -0.34
N GLY A 69 -3.44 -1.67 -0.12
CA GLY A 69 -2.70 -2.50 0.83
C GLY A 69 -1.20 -2.60 0.50
N TRP A 70 -0.85 -2.83 -0.77
CA TRP A 70 0.55 -2.83 -1.17
C TRP A 70 1.23 -1.47 -0.98
N VAL A 71 0.59 -0.37 -1.40
CA VAL A 71 1.13 0.99 -1.24
C VAL A 71 1.40 1.30 0.23
N PHE A 72 0.45 0.99 1.11
CA PHE A 72 0.60 1.15 2.55
C PHE A 72 1.82 0.38 3.09
N TYR A 73 1.93 -0.91 2.74
CA TYR A 73 3.05 -1.75 3.21
C TYR A 73 4.40 -1.26 2.65
N ASP A 74 4.44 -0.77 1.42
CA ASP A 74 5.63 -0.17 0.83
C ASP A 74 6.06 1.09 1.59
N ILE A 75 5.12 1.97 1.98
CA ILE A 75 5.42 3.13 2.81
C ILE A 75 6.07 2.68 4.13
N MET A 76 5.46 1.75 4.86
CA MET A 76 5.97 1.31 6.17
C MET A 76 7.38 0.72 6.08
N ILE A 77 7.59 -0.18 5.13
CA ILE A 77 8.89 -0.85 4.93
C ILE A 77 9.94 0.13 4.40
N SER A 78 9.57 1.04 3.51
CA SER A 78 10.49 2.04 2.96
C SER A 78 10.88 3.09 3.99
N VAL A 79 9.98 3.50 4.89
CA VAL A 79 10.32 4.32 6.06
C VAL A 79 11.30 3.59 6.97
N ALA A 80 11.07 2.31 7.24
CA ALA A 80 11.99 1.50 8.05
C ALA A 80 13.39 1.45 7.43
N LYS A 81 13.47 1.19 6.12
CA LYS A 81 14.74 1.18 5.37
C LYS A 81 15.40 2.56 5.37
N ASN A 82 14.65 3.64 5.20
CA ASN A 82 15.18 5.00 5.24
C ASN A 82 15.85 5.27 6.59
N THR A 83 15.15 4.98 7.70
CA THR A 83 15.66 5.15 9.06
C THR A 83 16.94 4.34 9.30
N LEU A 84 16.95 3.07 8.89
CA LEU A 84 18.13 2.22 8.99
C LEU A 84 19.30 2.73 8.14
N TYR A 85 19.04 3.16 6.91
CA TYR A 85 20.10 3.63 6.01
C TYR A 85 20.67 4.96 6.47
N ALA A 86 19.82 5.83 7.04
CA ALA A 86 20.24 7.10 7.62
C ALA A 86 21.13 6.88 8.86
N SER A 87 20.76 5.95 9.75
CA SER A 87 21.58 5.62 10.94
C SER A 87 22.93 4.99 10.57
N GLN A 88 23.01 4.34 9.40
CA GLN A 88 24.25 3.81 8.83
C GLN A 88 25.06 4.86 8.03
N GLY A 89 24.59 6.10 7.91
CA GLY A 89 25.26 7.16 7.14
C GLY A 89 25.25 6.97 5.62
N ARG A 90 24.30 6.20 5.08
CA ARG A 90 24.24 5.85 3.66
C ARG A 90 23.45 6.89 2.87
N ASN A 91 24.02 7.40 1.79
CA ASN A 91 23.32 8.30 0.84
C ASN A 91 22.06 7.68 0.21
N SER A 92 21.96 6.34 0.16
CA SER A 92 20.75 5.64 -0.28
C SER A 92 19.51 5.96 0.55
N ALA A 93 19.68 6.49 1.77
CA ALA A 93 18.57 7.00 2.57
C ALA A 93 17.78 8.08 1.82
N ASN A 94 18.45 8.99 1.10
CA ASN A 94 17.77 10.08 0.36
C ASN A 94 16.86 9.55 -0.75
N SER A 95 17.32 8.54 -1.49
CA SER A 95 16.48 7.88 -2.51
C SER A 95 15.28 7.19 -1.87
N MET A 96 15.46 6.58 -0.69
CA MET A 96 14.36 5.94 0.03
C MET A 96 13.33 6.97 0.54
N ALA A 97 13.79 8.15 1.02
CA ALA A 97 12.88 9.24 1.40
C ALA A 97 12.05 9.73 0.22
N GLN A 98 12.66 9.90 -0.96
CA GLN A 98 11.93 10.24 -2.18
C GLN A 98 10.92 9.17 -2.59
N HIS A 99 11.27 7.88 -2.42
CA HIS A 99 10.36 6.78 -2.68
C HIS A 99 9.14 6.81 -1.74
N VAL A 100 9.36 7.01 -0.44
CA VAL A 100 8.27 7.16 0.54
C VAL A 100 7.31 8.28 0.14
N LEU A 101 7.81 9.46 -0.24
CA LEU A 101 6.97 10.57 -0.68
C LEU A 101 6.13 10.23 -1.92
N LYS A 102 6.72 9.52 -2.90
CA LYS A 102 5.97 9.06 -4.08
C LYS A 102 4.86 8.07 -3.71
N GLN A 103 5.11 7.20 -2.74
CA GLN A 103 4.10 6.23 -2.30
C GLN A 103 2.98 6.90 -1.49
N TYR A 104 3.25 7.92 -0.68
CA TYR A 104 2.20 8.74 -0.08
C TYR A 104 1.33 9.44 -1.13
N GLU A 105 1.96 10.02 -2.16
CA GLU A 105 1.21 10.63 -3.27
C GLU A 105 0.35 9.59 -4.00
N ARG A 106 0.88 8.38 -4.19
CA ARG A 106 0.14 7.28 -4.81
C ARG A 106 -1.06 6.82 -3.96
N ASP A 107 -0.91 6.78 -2.65
CA ASP A 107 -1.99 6.48 -1.71
C ASP A 107 -3.13 7.49 -1.85
N HIS A 108 -2.79 8.79 -1.81
CA HIS A 108 -3.75 9.87 -2.04
C HIS A 108 -4.44 9.77 -3.41
N GLN A 109 -3.69 9.45 -4.47
CA GLN A 109 -4.25 9.26 -5.81
C GLN A 109 -5.26 8.11 -5.88
N LEU A 110 -5.04 7.01 -5.14
CA LEU A 110 -6.00 5.90 -5.07
C LEU A 110 -7.30 6.34 -4.38
N THR A 111 -7.21 7.10 -3.29
CA THR A 111 -8.39 7.69 -2.61
C THR A 111 -9.17 8.60 -3.56
N VAL A 112 -8.49 9.51 -4.26
CA VAL A 112 -9.13 10.41 -5.24
C VAL A 112 -9.79 9.61 -6.37
N GLN A 113 -9.10 8.60 -6.91
CA GLN A 113 -9.65 7.76 -7.96
C GLN A 113 -10.90 7.00 -7.50
N TYR A 114 -10.91 6.48 -6.27
CA TYR A 114 -12.06 5.80 -5.71
C TYR A 114 -13.25 6.76 -5.52
N ASN A 115 -13.01 7.91 -4.89
CA ASN A 115 -14.04 8.89 -4.59
C ASN A 115 -14.63 9.54 -5.84
N THR A 116 -13.90 9.58 -6.96
CA THR A 116 -14.38 10.15 -8.24
C THR A 116 -15.02 9.12 -9.17
N LEU A 117 -14.94 7.82 -8.83
CA LEU A 117 -15.44 6.72 -9.65
C LEU A 117 -16.96 6.84 -9.87
N LEU A 118 -17.41 6.54 -11.09
CA LEU A 118 -18.84 6.57 -11.48
C LEU A 118 -19.54 7.90 -11.12
N ASN A 119 -18.90 9.02 -11.46
CA ASN A 119 -19.37 10.38 -11.16
C ASN A 119 -19.58 10.63 -9.65
N GLY A 120 -18.66 10.14 -8.82
CA GLY A 120 -18.70 10.37 -7.37
C GLY A 120 -19.68 9.47 -6.62
N LYS A 121 -20.03 8.31 -7.17
CA LYS A 121 -20.99 7.38 -6.53
C LYS A 121 -20.60 7.04 -5.09
N TRP A 122 -19.30 6.95 -4.81
CA TRP A 122 -18.72 6.59 -3.51
C TRP A 122 -17.86 7.70 -2.94
N GLU A 123 -18.18 8.96 -3.24
CA GLU A 123 -17.47 10.11 -2.69
C GLU A 123 -17.42 10.02 -1.15
N HIS A 124 -16.26 10.36 -0.59
CA HIS A 124 -15.91 10.25 0.84
C HIS A 124 -15.73 8.84 1.42
N MET A 125 -15.92 7.78 0.65
CA MET A 125 -15.81 6.41 1.20
C MET A 125 -14.38 6.03 1.61
N MET A 126 -13.37 6.64 0.99
CA MET A 126 -11.95 6.38 1.28
C MET A 126 -11.26 7.53 2.04
N ASP A 127 -12.01 8.43 2.68
CA ASP A 127 -11.47 9.60 3.40
C ASP A 127 -10.89 9.27 4.79
N GLN A 128 -11.01 8.02 5.23
CA GLN A 128 -10.51 7.60 6.53
C GLN A 128 -8.98 7.74 6.60
N THR A 129 -8.50 8.51 7.58
CA THR A 129 -7.09 8.54 7.95
C THR A 129 -6.66 7.14 8.36
N HIS A 130 -5.61 6.61 7.74
CA HIS A 130 -5.17 5.22 7.96
C HIS A 130 -3.64 5.09 8.10
N ILE A 131 -2.89 6.19 7.98
CA ILE A 131 -1.43 6.24 8.17
C ILE A 131 -1.09 7.19 9.31
N GLY A 132 -0.12 6.81 10.15
CA GLY A 132 0.42 7.69 11.19
C GLY A 132 -0.28 7.60 12.55
N TYR A 133 -1.00 6.52 12.81
CA TYR A 133 -1.55 6.23 14.14
C TYR A 133 -0.42 6.12 15.17
N ALA A 134 -0.40 7.04 16.12
CA ALA A 134 0.49 7.00 17.29
C ALA A 134 -0.26 6.61 18.58
N TYR A 135 -1.58 6.49 18.50
CA TYR A 135 -2.50 6.19 19.60
C TYR A 135 -3.73 5.45 19.07
N TRP A 136 -4.67 5.08 19.93
CA TRP A 136 -5.82 4.22 19.55
C TRP A 136 -6.89 4.92 18.70
N GLN A 137 -6.75 6.21 18.41
CA GLN A 137 -7.68 7.02 17.60
C GLN A 137 -7.01 7.56 16.35
#